data_AF-A0A127SLB6-F1
#
_entry.id   AF-A0A127SLB6-F1
#
_cell.length_a   1.000
_cell.length_b   1.000
_cell.length_c   1.000
_cell.angle_alpha   90.00
_cell.angle_beta   90.00
_cell.angle_gamma   90.00
#
_symmetry.space_group_name_H-M   'P 1'
#
loop_
_entity.id
_entity.type
_entity.pdbx_description
1 polymer ?
#
loop_
_entity_poly.entity_id
_entity_poly.type
_entity_poly.pdbx_seq_one_letter_code
_entity_poly.pdbx_strand_id
1 'polypeptide(L)'
;RVTTSLSDIDVPLNLSYFQLVIHNADMDFNSVDTMDLTGMYRVVEYMPGQRMVLEKHEGYWGGRPVIQNVVHEKISDAQARVVAALSDRYHVVMNIPISSLSQFRDSSVADINVSEVANTETIYFNLNKKKFQDERVRQALSWALDRRELIALGCEGLGEPVTTWLGSNPAYSEIREVVYDTCDRGRAAELLDGAGWSLGNDGLRRKSG
;
A
#
# COMPACT_ATOMS: atom_id res chain seq x y z
N ARG A 1 16.51 -24.56 -16.83
CA ARG A 1 15.19 -25.22 -17.05
C ARG A 1 14.53 -25.34 -15.69
N VAL A 2 13.38 -24.69 -15.48
CA VAL A 2 12.60 -24.81 -14.24
C VAL A 2 11.54 -25.88 -14.45
N THR A 3 11.39 -26.80 -13.50
CA THR A 3 10.37 -27.86 -13.51
C THR A 3 9.65 -27.79 -12.18
N THR A 4 8.32 -27.70 -12.20
CA THR A 4 7.48 -27.73 -11.01
C THR A 4 6.82 -29.11 -10.85
N SER A 5 6.47 -29.47 -9.61
CA SER A 5 5.75 -30.71 -9.32
C SER A 5 4.26 -30.65 -9.68
N LEU A 6 3.71 -29.44 -9.84
CA LEU A 6 2.34 -29.15 -10.21
C LEU A 6 2.30 -28.03 -11.26
N SER A 7 1.18 -27.92 -12.00
CA SER A 7 0.94 -26.76 -12.85
C SER A 7 0.84 -25.52 -11.98
N ASP A 8 1.69 -24.52 -12.25
CA ASP A 8 1.78 -23.30 -11.46
C ASP A 8 1.86 -22.10 -12.42
N ILE A 9 0.79 -21.29 -12.41
CA ILE A 9 0.66 -20.12 -13.28
C ILE A 9 1.48 -18.93 -12.79
N ASP A 10 1.92 -18.95 -11.52
CA ASP A 10 2.68 -17.86 -10.92
C ASP A 10 4.18 -17.98 -11.21
N VAL A 11 4.65 -19.07 -11.82
CA VAL A 11 6.07 -19.26 -12.15
C VAL A 11 6.65 -18.07 -12.94
N PRO A 12 6.02 -17.60 -14.04
CA PRO A 12 6.53 -16.43 -14.75
C PRO A 12 6.52 -15.16 -13.88
N LEU A 13 5.46 -14.96 -13.07
CA LEU A 13 5.35 -13.81 -12.17
C LEU A 13 6.48 -13.82 -11.13
N ASN A 14 6.68 -14.95 -10.44
CA ASN A 14 7.72 -15.14 -9.45
C ASN A 14 9.13 -14.96 -10.04
N LEU A 15 9.33 -15.41 -11.29
CA LEU A 15 10.60 -15.22 -12.00
C LEU A 15 10.83 -13.78 -12.51
N SER A 16 9.78 -12.97 -12.57
CA SER A 16 9.84 -11.54 -12.93
C SER A 16 9.77 -10.62 -11.71
N TYR A 17 9.56 -11.18 -10.52
CA TYR A 17 9.28 -10.40 -9.32
C TYR A 17 10.53 -9.64 -8.87
N PHE A 18 10.36 -8.40 -8.42
CA PHE A 18 11.48 -7.51 -8.10
C PHE A 18 12.38 -8.01 -6.95
N GLN A 19 11.89 -8.98 -6.16
CA GLN A 19 12.67 -9.62 -5.10
C GLN A 19 13.56 -10.76 -5.61
N LEU A 20 13.34 -11.24 -6.83
CA LEU A 20 14.25 -12.19 -7.46
C LEU A 20 15.41 -11.42 -8.07
N VAL A 21 16.53 -11.42 -7.35
CA VAL A 21 17.73 -10.68 -7.71
C VAL A 21 18.81 -11.64 -8.19
N ILE A 22 19.47 -11.28 -9.30
CA ILE A 22 20.70 -11.93 -9.74
C ILE A 22 21.86 -11.11 -9.18
N HIS A 23 22.69 -11.74 -8.36
CA HIS A 23 23.88 -11.15 -7.75
C HIS A 23 25.10 -12.03 -7.98
N ASN A 24 26.29 -11.49 -7.71
CA ASN A 24 27.53 -12.27 -7.82
C ASN A 24 27.50 -13.53 -6.94
N ALA A 25 28.07 -14.62 -7.45
CA ALA A 25 28.06 -15.92 -6.78
C ALA A 25 29.17 -16.06 -5.72
N ASP A 26 30.23 -15.26 -5.83
CA ASP A 26 31.48 -15.45 -5.09
C ASP A 26 31.53 -14.65 -3.77
N MET A 27 30.73 -13.60 -3.63
CA MET A 27 30.71 -12.69 -2.49
C MET A 27 29.27 -12.40 -2.01
N ASP A 28 29.17 -11.92 -0.77
CA ASP A 28 27.90 -11.43 -0.23
C ASP A 28 27.51 -10.11 -0.90
N PHE A 29 26.22 -9.88 -1.12
CA PHE A 29 25.66 -8.64 -1.66
C PHE A 29 25.20 -7.66 -0.57
N ASN A 30 25.45 -7.95 0.71
CA ASN A 30 24.99 -7.10 1.83
C ASN A 30 25.84 -5.83 2.09
N SER A 31 26.87 -5.56 1.28
CA SER A 31 27.70 -4.36 1.41
C SER A 31 27.88 -3.66 0.07
N VAL A 32 28.08 -2.34 0.08
CA VAL A 32 28.30 -1.55 -1.16
C VAL A 32 29.53 -2.05 -1.93
N ASP A 33 30.60 -2.43 -1.24
CA ASP A 33 31.87 -2.84 -1.86
C ASP A 33 31.77 -4.20 -2.56
N THR A 34 30.86 -5.06 -2.11
CA THR A 34 30.74 -6.45 -2.56
C THR A 34 29.45 -6.72 -3.35
N MET A 35 28.51 -5.77 -3.34
CA MET A 35 27.26 -5.85 -4.08
C MET A 35 27.53 -5.66 -5.58
N ASP A 36 27.23 -6.71 -6.33
CA ASP A 36 27.26 -6.71 -7.79
C ASP A 36 25.94 -7.32 -8.27
N LEU A 37 25.09 -6.46 -8.83
CA LEU A 37 23.71 -6.76 -9.24
C LEU A 37 23.53 -6.44 -10.72
N THR A 38 22.60 -7.12 -11.38
CA THR A 38 22.38 -6.98 -12.83
C THR A 38 21.48 -5.80 -13.25
N GLY A 39 21.19 -4.87 -12.34
CA GLY A 39 20.28 -3.74 -12.55
C GLY A 39 20.87 -2.60 -13.39
N MET A 40 20.04 -1.62 -13.75
CA MET A 40 20.44 -0.41 -14.49
C MET A 40 21.38 0.51 -13.70
N TYR A 41 21.42 0.38 -12.38
CA TYR A 41 22.17 1.21 -11.46
C TYR A 41 22.94 0.35 -10.46
N ARG A 42 24.09 0.87 -10.02
CA ARG A 42 24.92 0.30 -8.95
C ARG A 42 24.80 1.16 -7.71
N VAL A 43 24.75 0.53 -6.54
CA VAL A 43 24.81 1.24 -5.26
C VAL A 43 26.27 1.66 -5.03
N VAL A 44 26.48 2.95 -4.78
CA VAL A 44 27.82 3.51 -4.47
C VAL A 44 27.92 4.10 -3.07
N GLU A 45 26.77 4.33 -2.43
CA GLU A 45 26.70 4.75 -1.03
C GLU A 45 25.39 4.24 -0.42
N TYR A 46 25.46 3.70 0.79
CA TYR A 46 24.28 3.34 1.56
C TYR A 46 24.46 3.72 3.03
N MET A 47 23.62 4.65 3.50
CA MET A 47 23.50 5.05 4.88
C MET A 47 22.14 4.58 5.41
N PRO A 48 22.10 3.50 6.22
CA PRO A 48 20.85 2.91 6.69
C PRO A 48 19.87 3.93 7.27
N GLY A 49 18.66 3.96 6.73
CA GLY A 49 17.60 4.87 7.17
C GLY A 49 17.83 6.35 6.85
N GLN A 50 18.81 6.69 6.02
CA GLN A 50 19.11 8.08 5.65
C GLN A 50 19.22 8.28 4.13
N ARG A 51 20.14 7.57 3.47
CA ARG A 51 20.54 7.90 2.10
C ARG A 51 21.00 6.67 1.34
N MET A 52 20.70 6.63 0.05
CA MET A 52 21.27 5.68 -0.91
C MET A 52 21.66 6.44 -2.17
N VAL A 53 22.90 6.29 -2.61
CA VAL A 53 23.39 6.88 -3.86
C VAL A 53 23.60 5.75 -4.86
N LEU A 54 23.08 5.97 -6.05
CA LEU A 54 23.12 5.05 -7.16
C LEU A 54 23.82 5.74 -8.34
N GLU A 55 24.74 5.04 -8.99
CA GLU A 55 25.33 5.47 -10.26
C GLU A 55 24.86 4.55 -11.39
N LYS A 56 24.84 5.06 -12.61
CA LYS A 56 24.52 4.26 -13.79
C LYS A 56 25.44 3.05 -13.91
N HIS A 57 24.87 1.88 -14.17
CA HIS A 57 25.61 0.67 -14.49
C HIS A 57 25.98 0.64 -15.98
N GLU A 58 27.23 0.97 -16.31
CA GLU A 58 27.72 0.97 -17.72
C GLU A 58 27.70 -0.42 -18.38
N GLY A 59 27.77 -1.48 -17.58
CA GLY A 59 27.64 -2.88 -18.00
C GLY A 59 26.21 -3.40 -18.09
N TYR A 60 25.19 -2.55 -17.90
CA TYR A 60 23.80 -2.98 -17.99
C TYR A 60 23.49 -3.52 -19.39
N TRP A 61 22.93 -4.73 -19.43
CA TRP A 61 22.70 -5.52 -20.64
C TRP A 61 21.55 -5.00 -21.52
N GLY A 62 20.67 -4.16 -20.96
CA GLY A 62 19.51 -3.59 -21.64
C GLY A 62 19.73 -2.16 -22.15
N GLY A 63 18.62 -1.43 -22.33
CA GLY A 63 18.66 -0.01 -22.68
C GLY A 63 19.35 0.82 -21.62
N ARG A 64 20.39 1.58 -22.00
CA ARG A 64 21.18 2.39 -21.06
C ARG A 64 20.33 3.51 -20.46
N PRO A 65 20.30 3.68 -19.13
CA PRO A 65 19.55 4.77 -18.52
C PRO A 65 20.18 6.13 -18.86
N VAL A 66 19.33 7.16 -18.95
CA VAL A 66 19.73 8.54 -19.26
C VAL A 66 20.17 9.32 -18.02
N ILE A 67 19.61 8.99 -16.85
CA ILE A 67 19.96 9.62 -15.58
C ILE A 67 21.26 9.01 -15.06
N GLN A 68 22.28 9.84 -14.85
CA GLN A 68 23.63 9.40 -14.45
C GLN A 68 23.69 8.95 -13.00
N ASN A 69 23.07 9.71 -12.10
CA ASN A 69 23.10 9.47 -10.66
C ASN A 69 21.69 9.61 -10.09
N VAL A 70 21.34 8.72 -9.18
CA VAL A 70 20.09 8.80 -8.40
C VAL A 70 20.47 8.88 -6.92
N VAL A 71 20.01 9.92 -6.25
CA VAL A 71 20.16 10.07 -4.81
C VAL A 71 18.78 9.88 -4.19
N HIS A 72 18.64 8.82 -3.39
CA HIS A 72 17.43 8.54 -2.65
C HIS A 72 17.65 8.92 -1.18
N GLU A 73 16.88 9.88 -0.68
CA GLU A 73 16.95 10.34 0.71
C GLU A 73 15.67 9.97 1.46
N LYS A 74 15.83 9.45 2.67
CA LYS A 74 14.71 9.12 3.54
C LYS A 74 14.33 10.32 4.39
N ILE A 75 13.16 10.89 4.10
CA ILE A 75 12.50 11.88 4.94
C ILE A 75 11.33 11.19 5.65
N SER A 76 11.51 10.84 6.92
CA SER A 76 10.53 10.06 7.69
C SER A 76 9.23 10.84 7.94
N ASP A 77 9.35 12.12 8.29
CA ASP A 77 8.18 12.97 8.56
C ASP A 77 7.44 13.33 7.27
N ALA A 78 6.12 13.18 7.29
CA ALA A 78 5.30 13.35 6.10
C ALA A 78 5.11 14.81 5.70
N GLN A 79 5.07 15.74 6.66
CA GLN A 79 4.99 17.17 6.36
C GLN A 79 6.33 17.73 5.89
N ALA A 80 7.44 17.21 6.40
CA ALA A 80 8.78 17.52 5.88
C ALA A 80 8.92 17.12 4.40
N ARG A 81 8.27 16.03 3.95
CA ARG A 81 8.21 15.68 2.52
C ARG A 81 7.45 16.72 1.69
N VAL A 82 6.38 17.31 2.22
CA VAL A 82 5.64 18.40 1.55
C VAL A 82 6.55 19.61 1.34
N VAL A 83 7.25 20.03 2.41
CA VAL A 83 8.22 21.13 2.33
C VAL A 83 9.36 20.80 1.35
N ALA A 84 9.85 19.56 1.34
CA ALA A 84 10.87 19.11 0.41
C ALA A 84 10.41 19.23 -1.05
N ALA A 85 9.19 18.76 -1.34
CA ALA A 85 8.60 18.83 -2.68
C ALA A 85 8.43 20.28 -3.16
N LEU A 86 8.10 21.21 -2.27
CA LEU A 86 7.95 22.63 -2.59
C LEU A 86 9.27 23.43 -2.57
N SER A 87 10.42 22.76 -2.34
CA SER A 87 11.71 23.45 -2.16
C SER A 87 12.58 23.52 -3.42
N ASP A 88 12.14 22.94 -4.55
CA ASP A 88 12.91 22.81 -5.80
C ASP A 88 14.26 22.04 -5.67
N ARG A 89 14.47 21.39 -4.52
CA ARG A 89 15.69 20.60 -4.23
C ARG A 89 15.58 19.13 -4.64
N TYR A 90 14.37 18.65 -4.89
CA TYR A 90 14.08 17.25 -5.16
C TYR A 90 13.30 17.14 -6.47
N HIS A 91 13.78 16.27 -7.37
CA HIS A 91 13.10 16.03 -8.64
C HIS A 91 11.82 15.19 -8.48
N VAL A 92 11.80 14.30 -7.50
CA VAL A 92 10.66 13.41 -7.20
C VAL A 92 10.55 13.28 -5.68
N VAL A 93 9.33 13.48 -5.16
CA VAL A 93 9.00 13.20 -3.77
C VAL A 93 7.75 12.32 -3.73
N MET A 94 7.83 11.20 -3.02
CA MET A 94 6.74 10.24 -2.90
C MET A 94 6.10 10.29 -1.51
N ASN A 95 4.89 9.72 -1.39
CA ASN A 95 4.18 9.52 -0.11
C ASN A 95 3.94 10.82 0.67
N ILE A 96 3.59 11.93 0.01
CA ILE A 96 3.10 13.11 0.73
C ILE A 96 1.69 12.85 1.29
N PRO A 97 1.30 13.49 2.41
CA PRO A 97 -0.05 13.38 2.95
C PRO A 97 -1.12 13.85 1.97
N ILE A 98 -2.20 13.09 1.85
CA ILE A 98 -3.36 13.44 1.02
C ILE A 98 -3.97 14.78 1.45
N SER A 99 -3.98 15.07 2.75
CA SER A 99 -4.45 16.36 3.30
C SER A 99 -3.63 17.57 2.85
N SER A 100 -2.43 17.35 2.29
CA SER A 100 -1.54 18.43 1.84
C SER A 100 -1.60 18.67 0.33
N LEU A 101 -2.40 17.90 -0.43
CA LEU A 101 -2.47 18.03 -1.89
C LEU A 101 -2.95 19.41 -2.34
N SER A 102 -3.84 20.05 -1.58
CA SER A 102 -4.32 21.41 -1.86
C SER A 102 -3.21 22.46 -1.89
N GLN A 103 -2.10 22.22 -1.18
CA GLN A 103 -0.94 23.14 -1.14
C GLN A 103 -0.19 23.20 -2.47
N PHE A 104 -0.40 22.24 -3.37
CA PHE A 104 0.27 22.17 -4.66
C PHE A 104 -0.57 22.68 -5.83
N ARG A 105 -1.87 23.00 -5.63
CA ARG A 105 -2.78 23.39 -6.72
C ARG A 105 -2.27 24.58 -7.55
N ASP A 106 -1.62 25.54 -6.90
CA ASP A 106 -1.08 26.75 -7.51
C ASP A 106 0.46 26.80 -7.41
N SER A 107 1.12 25.65 -7.16
CA SER A 107 2.57 25.59 -7.06
C SER A 107 3.22 25.77 -8.42
N SER A 108 4.18 26.69 -8.53
CA SER A 108 5.04 26.83 -9.71
C SER A 108 6.29 25.93 -9.66
N VAL A 109 6.47 25.18 -8.56
CA VAL A 109 7.69 24.41 -8.28
C VAL A 109 7.48 22.91 -8.49
N ALA A 110 6.27 22.40 -8.20
CA ALA A 110 6.01 20.98 -8.21
C ALA A 110 4.58 20.68 -8.64
N ASP A 111 4.45 19.71 -9.55
CA ASP A 111 3.18 19.13 -9.95
C ASP A 111 2.89 17.86 -9.15
N ILE A 112 1.60 17.56 -8.96
CA ILE A 112 1.17 16.29 -8.37
C ILE A 112 0.77 15.32 -9.46
N ASN A 113 1.38 14.13 -9.43
CA ASN A 113 0.88 12.98 -10.16
C ASN A 113 0.05 12.10 -9.21
N VAL A 114 -1.25 11.97 -9.51
CA VAL A 114 -2.14 10.99 -8.88
C VAL A 114 -2.38 9.90 -9.91
N SER A 115 -2.06 8.65 -9.55
CA SER A 115 -2.26 7.48 -10.40
C SER A 115 -3.21 6.50 -9.73
N GLU A 116 -4.18 5.99 -10.49
CA GLU A 116 -5.04 4.90 -10.05
C GLU A 116 -4.24 3.60 -10.02
N VAL A 117 -4.27 2.90 -8.89
CA VAL A 117 -3.60 1.62 -8.70
C VAL A 117 -4.58 0.62 -8.09
N ALA A 118 -4.46 -0.65 -8.47
CA ALA A 118 -5.25 -1.75 -7.90
C ALA A 118 -4.75 -2.11 -6.49
N ASN A 119 -4.91 -1.17 -5.55
CA ASN A 119 -4.58 -1.32 -4.14
C ASN A 119 -5.86 -1.27 -3.29
N THR A 120 -5.93 -2.11 -2.25
CA THR A 120 -7.10 -2.22 -1.37
C THR A 120 -6.67 -2.10 0.08
N GLU A 121 -7.18 -1.08 0.78
CA GLU A 121 -7.03 -0.97 2.23
C GLU A 121 -8.03 -1.92 2.92
N THR A 122 -7.51 -2.85 3.74
CA THR A 122 -8.32 -3.90 4.37
C THR A 122 -8.05 -4.01 5.87
N ILE A 123 -9.12 -4.04 6.67
CA ILE A 123 -9.03 -4.35 8.10
C ILE A 123 -9.15 -5.86 8.30
N TYR A 124 -8.09 -6.48 8.81
CA TYR A 124 -8.09 -7.90 9.14
C TYR A 124 -8.48 -8.14 10.60
N PHE A 125 -9.50 -8.97 10.82
CA PHE A 125 -9.90 -9.37 12.16
C PHE A 125 -9.02 -10.50 12.68
N ASN A 126 -8.39 -10.27 13.84
CA ASN A 126 -7.67 -11.34 14.53
C ASN A 126 -8.64 -12.32 15.18
N LEU A 127 -8.83 -13.48 14.53
CA LEU A 127 -9.78 -14.52 14.96
C LEU A 127 -9.36 -15.25 16.26
N ASN A 128 -8.14 -15.05 16.77
CA ASN A 128 -7.75 -15.54 18.09
C ASN A 128 -8.36 -14.71 19.23
N LYS A 129 -8.89 -13.51 18.93
CA LYS A 129 -9.63 -12.71 19.92
C LYS A 129 -11.09 -13.19 19.96
N LYS A 130 -11.55 -13.64 21.13
CA LYS A 130 -12.91 -14.16 21.37
C LYS A 130 -14.02 -13.31 20.73
N LYS A 131 -13.91 -11.98 20.79
CA LYS A 131 -14.91 -11.06 20.21
C LYS A 131 -15.07 -11.13 18.69
N PHE A 132 -14.04 -11.58 17.95
CA PHE A 132 -14.07 -11.71 16.49
C PHE A 132 -14.30 -13.15 16.01
N GLN A 133 -14.46 -14.12 16.92
CA GLN A 133 -14.72 -15.52 16.57
C GLN A 133 -16.13 -15.71 16.01
N ASP A 134 -17.12 -15.00 16.57
CA ASP A 134 -18.48 -15.00 16.06
C ASP A 134 -18.56 -14.24 14.73
N GLU A 135 -18.99 -14.92 13.66
CA GLU A 135 -19.05 -14.32 12.34
C GLU A 135 -20.02 -13.14 12.25
N ARG A 136 -21.10 -13.16 13.03
CA ARG A 136 -22.11 -12.09 13.05
C ARG A 136 -21.52 -10.78 13.53
N VAL A 137 -20.54 -10.84 14.44
CA VAL A 137 -19.79 -9.64 14.87
C VAL A 137 -18.97 -9.07 13.71
N ARG A 138 -18.30 -9.91 12.92
CA ARG A 138 -17.51 -9.45 11.76
C ARG A 138 -18.43 -8.87 10.68
N GLN A 139 -19.55 -9.53 10.39
CA GLN A 139 -20.57 -9.04 9.47
C GLN A 139 -21.15 -7.70 9.93
N ALA A 140 -21.45 -7.55 11.23
CA ALA A 140 -21.95 -6.29 11.78
C ALA A 140 -20.96 -5.13 11.57
N LEU A 141 -19.67 -5.37 11.79
CA LEU A 141 -18.63 -4.36 11.55
C LEU A 141 -18.52 -3.99 10.07
N SER A 142 -18.72 -4.95 9.15
CA SER A 142 -18.74 -4.67 7.71
C SER A 142 -19.96 -3.84 7.27
N TRP A 143 -21.14 -4.09 7.85
CA TRP A 143 -22.36 -3.31 7.61
C TRP A 143 -22.32 -1.92 8.24
N ALA A 144 -21.65 -1.75 9.37
CA ALA A 144 -21.58 -0.46 10.07
C ALA A 144 -20.61 0.56 9.42
N LEU A 145 -19.80 0.13 8.45
CA LEU A 145 -18.78 0.97 7.82
C LEU A 145 -19.37 1.73 6.62
N ASP A 146 -19.43 3.06 6.74
CA ASP A 146 -19.69 3.94 5.61
C ASP A 146 -18.39 4.19 4.83
N ARG A 147 -18.17 3.40 3.77
CA ARG A 147 -16.99 3.51 2.91
C ARG A 147 -16.99 4.80 2.11
N ARG A 148 -18.16 5.29 1.70
CA ARG A 148 -18.26 6.51 0.88
C ARG A 148 -17.94 7.74 1.73
N GLU A 149 -18.47 7.81 2.95
CA GLU A 149 -18.12 8.86 3.91
C GLU A 149 -16.64 8.80 4.29
N LEU A 150 -16.09 7.59 4.53
CA LEU A 150 -14.67 7.42 4.82
C LEU A 150 -13.78 7.93 3.69
N ILE A 151 -14.10 7.62 2.44
CA ILE A 151 -13.32 8.09 1.29
C ILE A 151 -13.46 9.60 1.12
N ALA A 152 -14.68 10.13 1.22
CA ALA A 152 -14.93 11.55 1.04
C ALA A 152 -14.20 12.41 2.09
N LEU A 153 -14.23 11.99 3.36
CA LEU A 153 -13.69 12.78 4.48
C LEU A 153 -12.25 12.40 4.86
N GLY A 154 -11.92 11.11 4.84
CA GLY A 154 -10.63 10.58 5.27
C GLY A 154 -9.59 10.49 4.16
N CYS A 155 -10.03 10.38 2.90
CA CYS A 155 -9.16 10.24 1.73
C CYS A 155 -9.30 11.43 0.76
N GLU A 156 -9.96 12.53 1.14
CA GLU A 156 -10.21 13.70 0.28
C GLU A 156 -10.86 13.32 -1.07
N GLY A 157 -11.70 12.27 -1.08
CA GLY A 157 -12.34 11.74 -2.29
C GLY A 157 -11.41 10.90 -3.17
N LEU A 158 -10.15 10.69 -2.79
CA LEU A 158 -9.20 9.85 -3.54
C LEU A 158 -9.37 8.39 -3.14
N GLY A 159 -10.24 7.69 -3.87
CA GLY A 159 -10.46 6.27 -3.75
C GLY A 159 -11.85 5.88 -4.23
N GLU A 160 -12.10 4.58 -4.25
CA GLU A 160 -13.40 4.02 -4.60
C GLU A 160 -13.85 3.04 -3.53
N PRO A 161 -15.15 2.98 -3.21
CA PRO A 161 -15.66 1.98 -2.28
C PRO A 161 -15.45 0.58 -2.87
N VAL A 162 -14.79 -0.28 -2.09
CA VAL A 162 -14.58 -1.69 -2.43
C VAL A 162 -15.03 -2.55 -1.25
N THR A 163 -15.72 -3.64 -1.55
CA THR A 163 -16.26 -4.55 -0.54
C THR A 163 -15.74 -5.97 -0.65
N THR A 164 -14.97 -6.25 -1.70
CA THR A 164 -14.25 -7.51 -1.90
C THR A 164 -12.76 -7.25 -2.07
N TRP A 165 -11.96 -8.28 -1.80
CA TRP A 165 -10.50 -8.17 -1.83
C TRP A 165 -9.96 -7.80 -3.21
N LEU A 166 -10.59 -8.31 -4.29
CA LEU A 166 -10.20 -8.08 -5.68
C LEU A 166 -10.92 -6.90 -6.34
N GLY A 167 -11.87 -6.25 -5.66
CA GLY A 167 -12.75 -5.24 -6.28
C GLY A 167 -12.05 -3.99 -6.82
N SER A 168 -10.82 -3.71 -6.37
CA SER A 168 -9.98 -2.62 -6.89
C SER A 168 -9.27 -2.98 -8.20
N ASN A 169 -9.18 -4.26 -8.56
CA ASN A 169 -8.60 -4.68 -9.82
C ASN A 169 -9.65 -4.53 -10.93
N PRO A 170 -9.36 -3.75 -12.00
CA PRO A 170 -10.30 -3.54 -13.10
C PRO A 170 -10.79 -4.83 -13.77
N ALA A 171 -9.98 -5.90 -13.75
CA ALA A 171 -10.34 -7.21 -14.30
C ALA A 171 -11.46 -7.92 -13.51
N TYR A 172 -11.76 -7.45 -12.29
CA TYR A 172 -12.78 -8.01 -11.39
C TYR A 172 -13.78 -6.93 -10.94
N SER A 173 -14.04 -5.94 -11.80
CA SER A 173 -14.91 -4.79 -11.49
C SER A 173 -16.36 -5.20 -11.15
N GLU A 174 -16.82 -6.36 -11.62
CA GLU A 174 -18.15 -6.90 -11.35
C GLU A 174 -18.37 -7.32 -9.89
N ILE A 175 -17.28 -7.59 -9.14
CA ILE A 175 -17.36 -7.93 -7.71
C ILE A 175 -17.00 -6.77 -6.78
N ARG A 176 -16.91 -5.54 -7.31
CA ARG A 176 -16.45 -4.36 -6.54
C ARG A 176 -17.30 -4.06 -5.30
N GLU A 177 -18.63 -4.04 -5.47
CA GLU A 177 -19.61 -3.67 -4.44
C GLU A 177 -20.74 -4.70 -4.37
N VAL A 178 -20.42 -6.00 -4.22
CA VAL A 178 -21.43 -7.09 -4.26
C VAL A 178 -21.95 -7.55 -2.90
N VAL A 179 -21.29 -7.14 -1.81
CA VAL A 179 -21.70 -7.45 -0.43
C VAL A 179 -21.35 -6.26 0.46
N TYR A 180 -22.17 -5.93 1.47
CA TYR A 180 -21.89 -4.79 2.37
C TYR A 180 -21.64 -3.46 1.61
N ASP A 181 -22.32 -3.29 0.49
CA ASP A 181 -22.24 -2.16 -0.45
C ASP A 181 -22.84 -0.86 0.10
N THR A 182 -23.58 -0.96 1.20
CA THR A 182 -24.17 0.17 1.91
C THR A 182 -23.87 0.10 3.41
N CYS A 183 -23.87 1.27 4.05
CA CYS A 183 -23.83 1.38 5.50
C CYS A 183 -25.23 1.12 6.07
N ASP A 184 -25.38 0.04 6.83
CA ASP A 184 -26.63 -0.31 7.52
C ASP A 184 -26.35 -0.59 8.99
N ARG A 185 -26.43 0.48 9.79
CA ARG A 185 -26.23 0.42 11.24
C ARG A 185 -27.35 -0.35 11.96
N GLY A 186 -28.54 -0.44 11.37
CA GLY A 186 -29.67 -1.21 11.90
C GLY A 186 -29.42 -2.71 11.79
N ARG A 187 -29.04 -3.17 10.59
CA ARG A 187 -28.63 -4.57 10.37
C ARG A 187 -27.41 -4.96 11.18
N ALA A 188 -26.44 -4.06 11.31
CA ALA A 188 -25.30 -4.26 12.20
C ALA A 188 -25.73 -4.44 13.67
N ALA A 189 -26.68 -3.63 14.15
CA ALA A 189 -27.24 -3.74 15.49
C ALA A 189 -27.94 -5.10 15.71
N GLU A 190 -28.81 -5.51 14.78
CA GLU A 190 -29.51 -6.81 14.85
C GLU A 190 -28.55 -8.01 14.91
N LEU A 191 -27.48 -7.99 14.09
CA LEU A 191 -26.46 -9.03 14.10
C LEU A 191 -25.72 -9.10 15.45
N LEU A 192 -25.44 -7.95 16.07
CA LEU A 192 -24.81 -7.88 17.38
C LEU A 192 -25.75 -8.36 18.50
N ASP A 193 -27.02 -7.98 18.44
CA ASP A 193 -28.06 -8.45 19.38
C ASP A 193 -28.22 -9.99 19.29
N GLY A 194 -28.32 -10.53 18.07
CA GLY A 194 -28.34 -11.99 17.84
C GLY A 194 -27.06 -12.70 18.30
N ALA A 195 -25.93 -12.00 18.30
CA ALA A 195 -24.66 -12.47 18.84
C ALA A 195 -24.53 -12.30 20.36
N GLY A 196 -25.55 -11.78 21.06
CA GLY A 196 -25.58 -11.59 22.51
C GLY A 196 -24.80 -10.37 23.01
N TRP A 197 -24.56 -9.38 22.15
CA TRP A 197 -23.96 -8.11 22.53
C TRP A 197 -25.06 -7.07 22.78
N SER A 198 -25.34 -6.76 24.03
CA SER A 198 -26.41 -5.81 24.40
C SER A 198 -25.91 -4.37 24.44
N LEU A 199 -26.69 -3.42 23.94
CA LEU A 199 -26.38 -1.99 24.01
C LEU A 199 -26.53 -1.47 25.44
N GLY A 200 -25.44 -0.91 26.00
CA GLY A 200 -25.46 -0.23 27.30
C GLY A 200 -25.98 1.21 27.20
N ASN A 201 -26.33 1.78 28.35
CA ASN A 201 -26.82 3.16 28.45
C ASN A 201 -25.78 4.22 28.04
N ASP A 202 -24.50 3.84 27.98
CA ASP A 202 -23.39 4.67 27.53
C ASP A 202 -23.15 4.58 26.00
N GLY A 203 -24.03 3.89 25.27
CA GLY A 203 -23.91 3.67 23.83
C GLY A 203 -22.91 2.57 23.45
N LEU A 204 -22.30 1.88 24.41
CA LEU A 204 -21.36 0.79 24.15
C LEU A 204 -22.02 -0.57 24.30
N ARG A 205 -21.81 -1.45 23.33
CA ARG A 205 -22.29 -2.84 23.38
C ARG A 205 -21.37 -3.71 24.24
N ARG A 206 -21.96 -4.56 25.09
CA ARG A 206 -21.25 -5.49 26.00
C ARG A 206 -21.82 -6.90 25.89
N LYS A 207 -20.97 -7.91 26.10
CA LYS A 207 -21.34 -9.32 26.12
C LYS A 207 -20.62 -9.99 27.28
N SER A 208 -21.40 -10.59 28.18
CA SER A 208 -20.89 -11.29 29.37
C SER A 208 -20.13 -10.42 30.39
N GLY A 209 -20.61 -9.19 30.63
CA GLY A 209 -20.05 -8.24 31.61
C GLY A 209 -18.94 -7.39 31.03
#